data_AF-A0A8W8ICU8-F1
#
_entry.id   AF-A0A8W8ICU8-F1
#
_cell.length_a   1.000
_cell.length_b   1.000
_cell.length_c   1.000
_cell.angle_alpha   90.00
_cell.angle_beta   90.00
_cell.angle_gamma   90.00
#
_symmetry.space_group_name_H-M   'P 1'
#
loop_
_entity.id
_entity.type
_entity.pdbx_description
1 polymer ?
#
loop_
_entity_poly.entity_id
_entity_poly.type
_entity_poly.pdbx_seq_one_letter_code
_entity_poly.pdbx_strand_id
1 'polypeptide(L)'
;QFQSSAEHEEFLEKCQEEKELKARITELWKYRESGITKMDEVDDYEDELYKREKKRENKKKLGSSSPIKRVSMVSKKAAGGIEEKLDILIDDEGLKDEGDENEMKDMSILPSYGMLSEREKKLCNSIGMTPANYMTIKTCIIKDYLQRRQGIPVKIRYPSGLDKTHRRKIMSFLTDNGWIMAV
;
A
#
# COMPACT_ATOMS: atom_id res chain seq x y z
N GLN A 1 28.27 -26.24 20.24
CA GLN A 1 27.99 -27.19 19.15
C GLN A 1 28.13 -26.41 17.85
N PHE A 2 28.97 -26.89 16.92
CA PHE A 2 29.17 -26.25 15.61
C PHE A 2 28.22 -26.85 14.59
N GLN A 3 27.79 -26.06 13.60
CA GLN A 3 26.97 -26.54 12.48
C GLN A 3 27.76 -27.57 11.67
N SER A 4 27.08 -28.62 11.22
CA SER A 4 27.64 -29.58 10.28
C SER A 4 27.84 -28.93 8.91
N SER A 5 28.73 -29.50 8.08
CA SER A 5 28.97 -29.01 6.71
C SER A 5 27.67 -28.94 5.89
N ALA A 6 26.79 -29.93 6.05
CA ALA A 6 25.51 -29.99 5.36
C ALA A 6 24.56 -28.85 5.79
N GLU A 7 24.45 -28.58 7.09
CA GLU A 7 23.63 -27.47 7.60
C GLU A 7 24.16 -26.10 7.13
N HIS A 8 25.48 -25.97 7.00
CA HIS A 8 26.09 -24.75 6.48
C HIS A 8 25.82 -24.54 4.98
N GLU A 9 25.89 -25.60 4.17
CA GLU A 9 25.54 -25.55 2.74
C GLU A 9 24.06 -25.22 2.55
N GLU A 10 23.16 -25.89 3.28
CA GLU A 10 21.72 -25.60 3.25
C GLU A 10 21.41 -24.16 3.66
N PHE A 11 22.14 -23.61 4.64
CA PHE A 11 22.00 -22.22 5.03
C PHE A 11 22.41 -21.26 3.90
N LEU A 12 23.52 -21.51 3.21
CA LEU A 12 23.96 -20.69 2.08
C LEU A 12 22.96 -20.72 0.92
N GLU A 13 22.41 -21.89 0.62
CA GLU A 13 21.37 -22.06 -0.39
C GLU A 13 20.12 -21.23 -0.04
N LYS A 14 19.62 -21.34 1.20
CA LYS A 14 18.49 -20.54 1.67
C LYS A 14 18.77 -19.03 1.65
N CYS A 15 19.98 -18.61 1.98
CA CYS A 15 20.37 -17.20 1.88
C CYS A 15 20.34 -16.70 0.43
N GLN A 16 20.74 -17.55 -0.52
CA GLN A 16 20.69 -17.23 -1.94
C GLN A 16 19.24 -17.18 -2.44
N GLU A 17 18.41 -18.16 -2.10
CA GLU A 17 16.97 -18.12 -2.40
C GLU A 17 16.28 -16.88 -1.81
N GLU A 18 16.59 -16.52 -0.57
CA GLU A 18 16.04 -15.32 0.07
C GLU A 18 16.39 -14.06 -0.72
N LYS A 19 17.64 -13.96 -1.18
CA LYS A 19 18.12 -12.84 -1.99
C LYS A 19 17.39 -12.76 -3.33
N GLU A 20 17.18 -13.89 -3.99
CA GLU A 20 16.44 -13.98 -5.26
C GLU A 20 14.96 -13.61 -5.09
N LEU A 21 14.32 -14.12 -4.05
CA LEU A 21 12.93 -13.77 -3.72
C LEU A 21 12.78 -12.28 -3.44
N LYS A 22 13.68 -11.67 -2.67
CA LYS A 22 13.66 -10.22 -2.41
C LYS A 22 13.83 -9.40 -3.69
N ALA A 23 14.72 -9.83 -4.59
CA ALA A 23 14.90 -9.19 -5.88
C ALA A 23 13.61 -9.27 -6.71
N ARG A 24 13.00 -10.46 -6.79
CA ARG A 24 11.75 -10.68 -7.53
C ARG A 24 10.57 -9.87 -6.97
N ILE A 25 10.44 -9.78 -5.64
CA ILE A 25 9.41 -8.94 -5.01
C ILE A 25 9.59 -7.47 -5.41
N THR A 26 10.83 -6.98 -5.39
CA THR A 26 11.14 -5.59 -5.75
C THR A 26 10.78 -5.30 -7.21
N GLU A 27 11.06 -6.22 -8.11
CA GLU A 27 10.72 -6.14 -9.53
C GLU A 27 9.20 -6.14 -9.76
N LEU A 28 8.49 -7.11 -9.17
CA LEU A 28 7.03 -7.19 -9.26
C LEU A 28 6.34 -5.94 -8.70
N TRP A 29 6.90 -5.35 -7.65
CA TRP A 29 6.39 -4.10 -7.11
C TRP A 29 6.56 -2.94 -8.10
N LYS A 30 7.71 -2.83 -8.78
CA LYS A 30 7.91 -1.84 -9.85
C LYS A 30 6.94 -2.02 -11.01
N TYR A 31 6.69 -3.27 -11.42
CA TYR A 31 5.73 -3.58 -12.49
C TYR A 31 4.33 -3.08 -12.14
N ARG A 32 3.89 -3.33 -10.91
CA ARG A 32 2.60 -2.82 -10.41
C ARG A 32 2.56 -1.30 -10.35
N GLU A 33 3.64 -0.64 -9.92
CA GLU A 33 3.72 0.84 -9.95
C GLU A 33 3.65 1.40 -11.37
N SER A 34 4.21 0.69 -12.36
CA SER A 34 4.10 1.05 -13.77
C SER A 34 2.77 0.67 -14.42
N GLY A 35 1.83 0.11 -13.66
CA GLY A 35 0.49 -0.24 -14.14
C GLY A 35 0.39 -1.59 -14.85
N ILE A 36 1.45 -2.41 -14.80
CA ILE A 36 1.43 -3.78 -15.33
C ILE A 36 0.70 -4.66 -14.32
N THR A 37 -0.44 -5.20 -14.75
CA THR A 37 -1.31 -6.00 -13.86
C THR A 37 -1.41 -7.45 -14.28
N LYS A 38 -0.96 -7.79 -15.49
CA LYS A 38 -0.92 -9.16 -16.03
C LYS A 38 0.51 -9.58 -16.34
N MET A 39 0.79 -10.87 -16.21
CA MET A 39 2.11 -11.42 -16.50
C MET A 39 2.46 -11.33 -17.99
N ASP A 40 1.47 -11.47 -18.87
CA ASP A 40 1.65 -11.40 -20.33
C ASP A 40 2.11 -10.01 -20.81
N GLU A 41 1.91 -8.96 -20.00
CA GLU A 41 2.30 -7.58 -20.29
C GLU A 41 3.76 -7.27 -19.86
N VAL A 42 4.40 -8.18 -19.12
CA VAL A 42 5.75 -7.98 -18.55
C VAL A 42 6.80 -7.95 -19.66
N ASP A 43 6.73 -8.90 -20.60
CA ASP A 43 7.71 -9.00 -21.68
C ASP A 43 7.70 -7.74 -22.55
N ASP A 44 6.52 -7.24 -22.90
CA ASP A 44 6.35 -6.01 -23.69
C ASP A 44 6.95 -4.79 -22.96
N TYR A 45 6.74 -4.69 -21.64
CA TYR A 45 7.28 -3.61 -20.83
C TYR A 45 8.82 -3.65 -20.71
N GLU A 46 9.40 -4.84 -20.52
CA GLU A 46 10.85 -5.01 -20.48
C GLU A 46 11.48 -4.61 -21.83
N ASP A 47 10.82 -4.98 -22.92
CA ASP A 47 11.19 -4.60 -24.28
C ASP A 47 11.18 -3.08 -24.50
N GLU A 48 10.15 -2.39 -24.01
CA GLU A 48 10.04 -0.94 -24.07
C GLU A 48 11.09 -0.21 -23.23
N LEU A 49 11.36 -0.71 -22.01
CA LEU A 49 12.43 -0.21 -21.16
C LEU A 49 13.79 -0.37 -21.84
N TYR A 50 14.06 -1.54 -22.39
CA TYR A 50 15.31 -1.82 -23.11
C TYR A 50 15.48 -0.89 -24.32
N LYS A 51 14.42 -0.68 -25.11
CA LYS A 51 14.42 0.27 -26.24
C LYS A 51 14.69 1.71 -25.77
N ARG A 52 14.11 2.14 -24.64
CA ARG A 52 14.33 3.48 -24.05
C ARG A 52 15.77 3.63 -23.52
N GLU A 53 16.31 2.62 -22.86
CA GLU A 53 17.67 2.59 -22.32
C GLU A 53 18.71 2.63 -23.45
N LYS A 54 18.52 1.83 -24.51
CA LYS A 54 19.38 1.81 -25.71
C LYS A 54 19.39 3.16 -26.45
N LYS A 55 18.23 3.82 -26.57
CA LYS A 55 18.15 5.19 -27.13
C LYS A 55 18.94 6.19 -26.29
N ARG A 56 18.89 6.07 -24.96
CA ARG A 56 19.62 6.92 -24.01
C ARG A 56 21.12 6.67 -24.08
N GLU A 57 21.58 5.43 -24.20
CA GLU A 57 23.00 5.11 -24.39
C GLU A 57 23.55 5.64 -25.72
N ASN A 58 22.81 5.47 -26.82
CA ASN A 58 23.21 5.99 -28.12
C ASN A 58 23.31 7.53 -28.10
N LYS A 59 22.40 8.20 -27.38
CA LYS A 59 22.47 9.66 -27.17
C LYS A 59 23.69 10.09 -26.35
N LYS A 60 24.11 9.30 -25.36
CA LYS A 60 25.33 9.55 -24.59
C LYS A 60 26.60 9.36 -25.42
N LYS A 61 26.59 8.42 -26.37
CA LYS A 61 27.70 8.14 -27.29
C LYS A 61 27.82 9.19 -28.42
N LEU A 62 26.72 9.87 -28.77
CA LEU A 62 26.65 10.82 -29.90
C LEU A 62 26.85 12.30 -29.54
N GLY A 63 27.33 12.62 -28.33
CA GLY A 63 27.92 13.93 -28.08
C GLY A 63 27.44 14.65 -26.83
N SER A 64 28.41 14.95 -25.96
CA SER A 64 28.42 16.16 -25.14
C SER A 64 28.36 17.39 -26.04
N SER A 65 27.21 18.06 -26.13
CA SER A 65 27.16 19.45 -26.59
C SER A 65 26.11 20.22 -25.80
N SER A 66 26.62 20.98 -24.84
CA SER A 66 26.16 22.24 -24.24
C SER A 66 24.71 22.47 -23.77
N PRO A 67 24.54 23.18 -22.63
CA PRO A 67 23.24 23.50 -22.05
C PRO A 67 22.51 24.57 -22.86
N ILE A 68 21.27 24.28 -23.29
CA ILE A 68 20.37 25.29 -23.85
C ILE A 68 19.86 26.17 -22.69
N LYS A 69 20.38 27.40 -22.62
CA LYS A 69 19.85 28.49 -21.80
C LYS A 69 18.38 28.72 -22.16
N ARG A 70 17.46 28.47 -21.21
CA ARG A 70 16.07 28.93 -21.33
C ARG A 70 16.04 30.44 -21.12
N VAL A 71 15.81 31.17 -22.20
CA VAL A 71 15.53 32.60 -22.18
C VAL A 71 14.11 32.82 -21.66
N SER A 72 13.99 33.56 -20.57
CA SER A 72 12.74 34.08 -20.04
C SER A 72 12.33 35.33 -20.82
N MET A 73 11.13 35.33 -21.42
CA MET A 73 10.46 36.54 -21.88
C MET A 73 8.97 36.46 -21.56
N VAL A 74 8.48 37.58 -21.08
CA VAL A 74 7.20 37.88 -20.41
C VAL A 74 6.18 38.45 -21.41
N SER A 75 4.87 38.20 -21.18
CA SER A 75 3.72 39.13 -21.41
C SER A 75 2.42 38.43 -20.95
N LYS A 76 1.84 38.78 -19.78
CA LYS A 76 0.70 39.72 -19.55
C LYS A 76 -0.54 39.45 -20.44
N LYS A 77 -1.61 38.84 -19.88
CA LYS A 77 -2.89 39.43 -19.37
C LYS A 77 -3.95 39.53 -20.51
N ALA A 78 -5.25 39.17 -20.44
CA ALA A 78 -6.30 39.01 -19.42
C ALA A 78 -7.42 38.05 -19.95
N ALA A 79 -8.18 37.33 -19.09
CA ALA A 79 -9.60 37.56 -18.73
C ALA A 79 -10.64 36.63 -19.44
N GLY A 80 -11.62 36.15 -18.65
CA GLY A 80 -12.81 35.36 -19.03
C GLY A 80 -12.58 33.85 -18.93
N GLY A 81 -13.24 33.03 -18.10
CA GLY A 81 -14.60 33.12 -17.55
C GLY A 81 -15.58 32.40 -18.48
N ILE A 82 -15.97 31.17 -18.14
CA ILE A 82 -17.33 30.56 -18.26
C ILE A 82 -17.22 29.04 -18.01
N GLU A 83 -18.09 28.59 -17.11
CA GLU A 83 -18.45 27.23 -16.76
C GLU A 83 -19.30 26.56 -17.85
N GLU A 84 -19.18 25.24 -18.03
CA GLU A 84 -20.31 24.31 -18.25
C GLU A 84 -19.77 22.87 -18.20
N LYS A 85 -20.03 22.09 -17.15
CA LYS A 85 -21.26 21.30 -16.89
C LYS A 85 -21.26 20.00 -17.70
N LEU A 86 -20.65 18.95 -17.12
CA LEU A 86 -20.91 17.57 -17.51
C LEU A 86 -21.84 16.97 -16.44
N ASP A 87 -23.13 17.01 -16.74
CA ASP A 87 -24.20 16.41 -15.94
C ASP A 87 -24.04 14.88 -15.95
N ILE A 88 -23.68 14.29 -14.81
CA ILE A 88 -23.99 12.88 -14.52
C ILE A 88 -25.20 12.92 -13.60
N LEU A 89 -26.33 12.51 -14.16
CA LEU A 89 -27.60 12.30 -13.48
C LEU A 89 -27.40 11.27 -12.35
N ILE A 90 -27.45 11.74 -11.11
CA ILE A 90 -27.78 10.91 -9.95
C ILE A 90 -29.20 11.34 -9.60
N ASP A 91 -30.18 10.56 -10.07
CA ASP A 91 -31.53 10.61 -9.53
C ASP A 91 -31.47 10.12 -8.07
N ASP A 92 -31.69 11.07 -7.19
CA ASP A 92 -31.96 10.89 -5.77
C ASP A 92 -33.48 10.77 -5.57
N GLU A 93 -33.87 10.21 -4.43
CA GLU A 93 -35.21 10.15 -3.85
C GLU A 93 -36.18 9.03 -4.31
N GLY A 94 -36.36 8.06 -3.40
CA GLY A 94 -37.71 7.69 -3.01
C GLY A 94 -38.04 6.20 -2.88
N LEU A 95 -37.42 5.48 -1.93
CA LEU A 95 -38.12 4.37 -1.27
C LEU A 95 -37.76 4.34 0.22
N LYS A 96 -38.74 4.77 1.01
CA LYS A 96 -38.90 4.36 2.40
C LYS A 96 -39.10 2.85 2.40
N ASP A 97 -38.27 2.12 3.12
CA ASP A 97 -38.74 0.92 3.77
C ASP A 97 -38.15 0.84 5.18
N GLU A 98 -39.05 0.63 6.12
CA GLU A 98 -38.77 0.53 7.54
C GLU A 98 -38.37 -0.91 7.86
N GLY A 99 -37.28 -1.05 8.61
CA GLY A 99 -37.00 -2.23 9.43
C GLY A 99 -36.38 -3.42 8.69
N ASP A 100 -35.06 -3.60 8.85
CA ASP A 100 -34.60 -4.81 9.52
C ASP A 100 -33.22 -4.59 10.14
N GLU A 101 -33.06 -5.13 11.34
CA GLU A 101 -31.87 -5.02 12.16
C GLU A 101 -30.80 -5.98 11.63
N ASN A 102 -29.55 -5.51 11.54
CA ASN A 102 -28.35 -6.34 11.43
C ASN A 102 -28.07 -7.01 10.06
N GLU A 103 -28.00 -6.23 8.97
CA GLU A 103 -27.23 -6.66 7.79
C GLU A 103 -25.73 -6.65 8.11
N MET A 104 -25.20 -7.80 8.53
CA MET A 104 -23.77 -8.08 8.47
C MET A 104 -23.35 -8.00 7.00
N LYS A 105 -22.86 -6.82 6.58
CA LYS A 105 -22.16 -6.66 5.30
C LYS A 105 -21.16 -7.80 5.17
N ASP A 106 -21.30 -8.63 4.14
CA ASP A 106 -20.43 -9.78 3.94
C ASP A 106 -18.97 -9.29 3.82
N MET A 107 -18.25 -9.46 4.92
CA MET A 107 -16.90 -8.95 5.09
C MET A 107 -15.90 -9.62 4.14
N SER A 108 -16.27 -10.78 3.59
CA SER A 108 -15.43 -11.57 2.71
C SER A 108 -15.18 -10.93 1.34
N ILE A 109 -16.08 -10.04 0.90
CA ILE A 109 -16.04 -9.37 -0.40
C ILE A 109 -15.12 -8.12 -0.36
N LEU A 110 -14.77 -7.65 0.83
CA LEU A 110 -14.00 -6.42 0.99
C LEU A 110 -12.52 -6.59 0.61
N PRO A 111 -11.94 -5.60 -0.10
CA PRO A 111 -10.50 -5.52 -0.29
C PRO A 111 -9.78 -5.64 1.06
N SER A 112 -8.63 -6.31 1.07
CA SER A 112 -7.85 -6.63 2.28
C SER A 112 -8.36 -7.75 3.19
N TYR A 113 -9.56 -8.32 2.96
CA TYR A 113 -10.03 -9.47 3.77
C TYR A 113 -9.10 -10.70 3.67
N GLY A 114 -8.60 -10.99 2.46
CA GLY A 114 -7.66 -12.09 2.21
C GLY A 114 -6.28 -11.92 2.84
N MET A 115 -5.94 -10.73 3.33
CA MET A 115 -4.66 -10.44 4.00
C MET A 115 -4.73 -10.60 5.52
N LEU A 116 -5.92 -10.84 6.07
CA LEU A 116 -6.12 -11.07 7.50
C LEU A 116 -5.99 -12.56 7.83
N SER A 117 -5.42 -12.86 9.00
CA SER A 117 -5.49 -14.20 9.58
C SER A 117 -6.91 -14.53 10.05
N GLU A 118 -7.23 -15.82 10.20
CA GLU A 118 -8.54 -16.25 10.70
C GLU A 118 -8.92 -15.67 12.06
N ARG A 119 -7.93 -15.44 12.94
CA ARG A 119 -8.16 -14.77 14.23
C ARG A 119 -8.54 -13.30 14.05
N GLU A 120 -7.90 -12.60 13.11
CA GLU A 120 -8.19 -11.20 12.82
C GLU A 120 -9.53 -11.03 12.13
N LYS A 121 -9.88 -11.91 11.19
CA LYS A 121 -11.21 -11.95 10.57
C LYS A 121 -12.31 -12.10 11.62
N LYS A 122 -12.16 -13.06 12.55
CA LYS A 122 -13.08 -13.25 13.68
C LYS A 122 -13.19 -12.00 14.56
N LEU A 123 -12.07 -11.35 14.88
CA LEU A 123 -12.09 -10.10 15.63
C LEU A 123 -12.88 -9.01 14.89
N CYS A 124 -12.59 -8.80 13.61
CA CYS A 124 -13.25 -7.78 12.80
C CYS A 124 -14.77 -8.00 12.74
N ASN A 125 -15.20 -9.25 12.54
CA ASN A 125 -16.62 -9.63 12.58
C ASN A 125 -17.24 -9.36 13.97
N SER A 126 -16.56 -9.74 15.05
CA SER A 126 -17.07 -9.59 16.42
C SER A 126 -17.25 -8.14 16.88
N ILE A 127 -16.51 -7.21 16.28
CA ILE A 127 -16.57 -5.78 16.60
C ILE A 127 -17.22 -4.96 15.49
N GLY A 128 -17.79 -5.61 14.46
CA GLY A 128 -18.48 -4.93 13.36
C GLY A 128 -17.61 -3.94 12.60
N MET A 129 -16.31 -4.23 12.44
CA MET A 129 -15.37 -3.33 11.78
C MET A 129 -14.83 -3.94 10.50
N THR A 130 -14.76 -3.15 9.43
CA THR A 130 -14.25 -3.60 8.13
C THR A 130 -12.76 -3.98 8.18
N PRO A 131 -12.31 -4.94 7.33
CA PRO A 131 -10.91 -5.36 7.28
C PRO A 131 -9.96 -4.18 6.97
N ALA A 132 -10.36 -3.29 6.08
CA ALA A 132 -9.58 -2.09 5.73
C ALA A 132 -9.38 -1.15 6.94
N ASN A 133 -10.43 -0.95 7.74
CA ASN A 133 -10.35 -0.13 8.96
C ASN A 133 -9.46 -0.80 10.00
N TYR A 134 -9.61 -2.12 10.20
CA TYR A 134 -8.72 -2.89 11.07
C TYR A 134 -7.25 -2.75 10.67
N MET A 135 -6.93 -2.94 9.39
CA MET A 135 -5.57 -2.83 8.87
C MET A 135 -4.97 -1.45 9.09
N THR A 136 -5.75 -0.39 8.87
CA THR A 136 -5.32 0.98 9.14
C THR A 136 -4.93 1.16 10.61
N ILE A 137 -5.77 0.68 11.53
CA ILE A 137 -5.54 0.82 12.97
C ILE A 137 -4.38 -0.03 13.45
N LYS A 138 -4.33 -1.29 13.01
CA LYS A 138 -3.23 -2.21 13.30
C LYS A 138 -1.90 -1.58 12.91
N THR A 139 -1.82 -1.02 11.70
CA THR A 139 -0.63 -0.32 11.20
C THR A 139 -0.26 0.87 12.09
N CYS A 140 -1.24 1.71 12.47
CA CYS A 140 -1.00 2.85 13.37
C CYS A 140 -0.47 2.41 14.75
N ILE A 141 -1.06 1.38 15.35
CA ILE A 141 -0.67 0.89 16.69
C ILE A 141 0.75 0.30 16.65
N ILE A 142 1.04 -0.56 15.68
CA ILE A 142 2.35 -1.20 15.56
C ILE A 142 3.44 -0.17 15.27
N LYS A 143 3.19 0.77 14.36
CA LYS A 143 4.15 1.84 14.03
C LYS A 143 4.46 2.70 15.25
N ASP A 144 3.45 3.11 16.00
CA ASP A 144 3.64 3.88 17.23
C ASP A 144 4.45 3.11 18.27
N TYR A 145 4.10 1.84 18.51
CA TYR A 145 4.81 0.99 19.45
C TYR A 145 6.30 0.87 19.12
N LEU A 146 6.63 0.64 17.84
CA LEU A 146 8.02 0.54 17.38
C LEU A 146 8.78 1.87 17.54
N GLN A 147 8.14 3.00 17.23
CA GLN A 147 8.73 4.33 17.40
C GLN A 147 8.99 4.66 18.88
N ARG A 148 8.06 4.32 19.79
CA ARG A 148 8.25 4.48 21.25
C ARG A 148 9.41 3.65 21.77
N ARG A 149 9.57 2.42 21.30
CA ARG A 149 10.71 1.56 21.66
C ARG A 149 12.06 2.14 21.23
N GLN A 150 12.07 3.00 20.21
CA GLN A 150 13.25 3.73 19.76
C GLN A 150 13.45 5.07 20.50
N GLY A 151 12.62 5.37 21.50
CA GLY A 151 12.68 6.63 22.25
C GLY A 151 12.13 7.84 21.49
N ILE A 152 11.46 7.62 20.34
CA ILE A 152 10.90 8.69 19.54
C ILE A 152 9.55 9.10 20.13
N PRO A 153 9.33 10.38 20.49
CA PRO A 153 8.03 10.85 20.94
C PRO A 153 7.04 10.84 19.76
N VAL A 154 5.95 10.09 19.90
CA VAL A 154 4.93 9.96 18.85
C VAL A 154 3.62 10.60 19.30
N LYS A 155 3.06 11.47 18.45
CA LYS A 155 1.69 11.99 18.56
C LYS A 155 0.79 11.24 17.60
N ILE A 156 0.20 10.13 18.05
CA ILE A 156 -0.72 9.34 17.20
C ILE A 156 -2.00 10.14 16.98
N ARG A 157 -2.38 10.30 15.71
CA ARG A 157 -3.72 10.70 15.32
C ARG A 157 -4.35 9.54 14.56
N TYR A 158 -5.38 8.94 15.15
CA TYR A 158 -6.22 7.96 14.46
C TYR A 158 -7.19 8.69 13.52
N PRO A 159 -7.66 8.04 12.44
CA PRO A 159 -8.67 8.61 11.56
C PRO A 159 -9.93 9.05 12.34
N SER A 160 -10.52 10.16 11.93
CA SER A 160 -11.78 10.68 12.48
C SER A 160 -12.93 9.71 12.19
N GLY A 161 -13.79 9.44 13.18
CA GLY A 161 -14.89 8.47 13.08
C GLY A 161 -14.60 7.11 13.72
N LEU A 162 -13.41 6.91 14.30
CA LEU A 162 -13.04 5.65 14.94
C LEU A 162 -13.32 5.65 16.44
N ASP A 163 -14.10 4.66 16.88
CA ASP A 163 -14.43 4.45 18.29
C ASP A 163 -13.19 4.10 19.14
N LYS A 164 -13.12 4.68 20.34
CA LYS A 164 -12.17 4.35 21.42
C LYS A 164 -12.29 2.88 21.83
N THR A 165 -13.49 2.30 21.79
CA THR A 165 -13.71 0.90 22.19
C THR A 165 -13.03 -0.07 21.22
N HIS A 166 -13.19 0.13 19.91
CA HIS A 166 -12.52 -0.67 18.87
C HIS A 166 -11.00 -0.63 19.02
N ARG A 167 -10.43 0.56 19.25
CA ARG A 167 -8.98 0.69 19.49
C ARG A 167 -8.52 -0.15 20.68
N ARG A 168 -9.24 -0.11 21.80
CA ARG A 168 -8.89 -0.90 23.00
C ARG A 168 -8.91 -2.40 22.71
N LYS A 169 -9.95 -2.88 22.01
CA LYS A 169 -10.08 -4.30 21.64
C LYS A 169 -8.94 -4.75 20.72
N ILE A 170 -8.58 -3.94 19.72
CA ILE A 170 -7.46 -4.24 18.80
C ILE A 170 -6.12 -4.22 19.55
N MET A 171 -5.92 -3.26 20.44
CA MET A 171 -4.70 -3.19 21.26
C MET A 171 -4.54 -4.42 22.13
N SER A 172 -5.60 -4.83 22.86
CA SER A 172 -5.61 -6.08 23.63
C SER A 172 -5.27 -7.28 22.76
N PHE A 173 -5.95 -7.41 21.61
CA PHE A 173 -5.66 -8.50 20.67
C PHE A 173 -4.19 -8.51 20.24
N LEU A 174 -3.61 -7.36 19.88
CA LEU A 174 -2.20 -7.31 19.48
C LEU A 174 -1.25 -7.70 20.62
N THR A 175 -1.58 -7.35 21.87
CA THR A 175 -0.84 -7.78 23.06
C THR A 175 -0.97 -9.28 23.29
N ASP A 176 -2.19 -9.82 23.28
CA ASP A 176 -2.47 -11.24 23.52
C ASP A 176 -1.82 -12.14 22.47
N ASN A 177 -1.69 -11.64 21.24
CA ASN A 177 -1.04 -12.33 20.13
C ASN A 177 0.48 -12.02 20.02
N GLY A 178 1.07 -11.29 20.98
CA GLY A 178 2.51 -11.04 21.06
C GLY A 178 3.09 -10.06 20.05
N TRP A 179 2.24 -9.29 19.34
CA TRP A 179 2.70 -8.27 18.39
C TRP A 179 3.29 -7.04 19.07
N ILE A 180 2.76 -6.71 20.26
CA ILE A 180 3.24 -5.64 21.12
C ILE A 180 3.30 -6.16 22.57
N MET A 181 4.22 -5.65 23.38
CA MET A 181 4.24 -6.00 24.80
C MET A 181 3.15 -5.22 25.55
N ALA A 182 2.60 -5.83 26.61
CA ALA A 182 1.79 -5.10 27.57
C ALA A 182 2.68 -4.01 28.19
N VAL A 183 2.23 -2.75 28.10
CA VAL A 183 2.88 -1.61 28.76
C VAL A 183 2.25 -1.41 30.11
#